data_AF-A0A6H3FAK4-F1
#
_entry.id   AF-A0A6H3FAK4-F1
#
_cell.length_a   1.000
_cell.length_b   1.000
_cell.length_c   1.000
_cell.angle_alpha   90.00
_cell.angle_beta   90.00
_cell.angle_gamma   90.00
#
_symmetry.space_group_name_H-M   'P 1'
#
loop_
_entity.id
_entity.type
_entity.pdbx_description
1 polymer ?
#
loop_
_entity_poly.entity_id
_entity_poly.type
_entity_poly.pdbx_seq_one_letter_code
_entity_poly.pdbx_strand_id
1 'polypeptide(L)' 'MSERHAKIGEREDYRVRLKCVETEICALRDSLRAALPLTADAWELAGDHVVTLAITLNERLAELKGLARKVDILTRDLEG' A
#
# COMPACT_ATOMS: atom_id res chain seq x y z
N MET A 1 -12.59 -20.26 -21.57
CA MET A 1 -12.16 -20.03 -20.18
C MET A 1 -13.41 -19.79 -19.35
N SER A 2 -13.67 -20.61 -18.33
CA SER A 2 -14.85 -20.40 -17.47
C SER A 2 -14.68 -19.09 -16.68
N GLU A 3 -15.74 -18.29 -16.57
CA GLU A 3 -15.78 -17.02 -15.82
C GLU A 3 -15.22 -17.15 -14.40
N ARG A 4 -15.43 -18.31 -13.76
CA ARG A 4 -14.87 -18.63 -12.45
C ARG A 4 -13.34 -18.67 -12.44
N HIS A 5 -12.70 -19.21 -13.47
CA HIS A 5 -11.24 -19.28 -13.55
C HIS A 5 -10.63 -17.89 -13.76
N ALA A 6 -11.30 -17.02 -14.51
CA ALA A 6 -10.87 -15.63 -14.68
C ALA A 6 -10.92 -14.86 -13.35
N LYS A 7 -12.03 -14.99 -12.58
CA LYS A 7 -12.17 -14.37 -11.25
C LYS A 7 -11.12 -14.88 -10.23
N ILE A 8 -10.74 -16.16 -10.30
CA ILE A 8 -9.67 -16.72 -9.45
C ILE A 8 -8.33 -16.08 -9.79
N GLY A 9 -8.00 -15.95 -11.09
CA GLY A 9 -6.77 -15.30 -11.55
C GLY A 9 -6.70 -13.85 -11.10
N GLU A 10 -7.77 -13.08 -11.33
CA GLU A 10 -7.84 -11.67 -10.93
C GLU A 10 -7.69 -11.48 -9.41
N ARG A 11 -8.29 -12.38 -8.60
CA ARG A 11 -8.12 -12.34 -7.14
C ARG A 11 -6.66 -12.55 -6.75
N GLU A 12 -5.96 -13.49 -7.38
CA GLU A 12 -4.56 -13.77 -7.07
C GLU A 12 -3.66 -12.60 -7.47
N ASP A 13 -3.91 -11.98 -8.61
CA ASP A 13 -3.21 -10.77 -9.05
C ASP A 13 -3.37 -9.63 -8.02
N TYR A 14 -4.59 -9.41 -7.52
CA TYR A 14 -4.82 -8.41 -6.47
C TYR A 14 -4.13 -8.77 -5.15
N ARG A 15 -4.04 -10.06 -4.77
CA ARG A 15 -3.33 -10.48 -3.55
C ARG A 15 -1.83 -10.27 -3.67
N VAL A 16 -1.25 -10.58 -4.83
CA VAL A 16 0.17 -10.29 -5.10
C VAL A 16 0.42 -8.80 -5.00
N ARG A 17 -0.40 -7.96 -5.66
CA ARG A 17 -0.25 -6.51 -5.57
C ARG A 17 -0.43 -6.00 -4.15
N LEU A 18 -1.38 -6.54 -3.39
CA LEU A 18 -1.62 -6.17 -1.99
C LEU A 18 -0.34 -6.37 -1.15
N LYS A 19 0.30 -7.53 -1.25
CA LYS A 19 1.56 -7.82 -0.53
C LYS A 19 2.70 -6.89 -0.95
N CYS A 20 2.79 -6.55 -2.23
CA CYS A 20 3.78 -5.57 -2.71
C CYS A 20 3.53 -4.20 -2.09
N VAL A 21 2.29 -3.71 -2.11
CA VAL A 21 1.91 -2.40 -1.55
C VAL A 21 2.15 -2.34 -0.03
N GLU A 22 1.86 -3.43 0.71
CA GLU A 22 2.19 -3.52 2.14
C GLU A 22 3.69 -3.35 2.41
N THR A 23 4.52 -3.97 1.56
CA THR A 23 5.98 -3.85 1.64
C THR A 23 6.43 -2.42 1.34
N GLU A 24 5.88 -1.80 0.29
CA GLU A 24 6.15 -0.39 -0.07
C GLU A 24 5.76 0.56 1.09
N ILE A 25 4.61 0.35 1.73
CA ILE A 25 4.16 1.14 2.89
C ILE A 25 5.12 1.01 4.07
N CYS A 26 5.61 -0.19 4.36
CA CYS A 26 6.58 -0.41 5.44
C CYS A 26 7.89 0.33 5.17
N ALA A 27 8.39 0.27 3.93
CA ALA A 27 9.58 1.01 3.52
C ALA A 27 9.37 2.53 3.66
N LEU A 28 8.24 3.06 3.18
CA LEU A 28 7.90 4.50 3.28
C LEU A 28 7.80 4.98 4.73
N ARG A 29 7.20 4.16 5.61
CA ARG A 29 7.15 4.44 7.05
C ARG A 29 8.55 4.54 7.64
N ASP A 30 9.43 3.62 7.29
CA ASP A 30 10.79 3.59 7.84
C ASP A 30 11.64 4.75 7.28
N SER A 31 11.45 5.13 6.02
CA SER A 31 12.00 6.37 5.44
C SER A 31 11.49 7.63 6.14
N LEU A 32 10.18 7.72 6.46
CA LEU A 32 9.63 8.86 7.20
C LEU A 32 10.22 8.99 8.61
N ARG A 33 10.43 7.86 9.30
CA ARG A 33 11.10 7.84 10.61
C ARG A 33 12.54 8.31 10.51
N ALA A 34 13.26 7.91 9.46
CA ALA A 34 14.62 8.36 9.21
C ALA A 34 14.66 9.87 8.87
N ALA A 35 13.67 10.38 8.16
CA ALA A 35 13.56 11.79 7.79
C ALA A 35 13.10 12.71 8.95
N LEU A 36 12.55 12.14 10.03
CA LEU A 36 12.13 12.86 11.24
C LEU A 36 12.79 12.26 12.50
N PRO A 37 14.10 12.46 12.70
CA PRO A 37 14.79 11.94 13.89
C PRO A 37 14.34 12.67 15.15
N LEU A 38 14.25 11.95 16.28
CA LEU A 38 13.88 12.54 17.57
C LEU A 38 14.90 13.54 18.11
N THR A 39 16.14 13.47 17.65
CA THR A 39 17.28 14.24 18.16
C THR A 39 17.82 15.26 17.16
N ALA A 40 17.18 15.40 15.99
CA ALA A 40 17.61 16.36 14.99
C ALA A 40 17.20 17.78 15.39
N ASP A 41 18.06 18.75 15.09
CA ASP A 41 17.72 20.15 15.25
C ASP A 41 16.71 20.59 14.19
N ALA A 42 15.91 21.62 14.48
CA ALA A 42 14.85 22.08 13.58
C ALA A 42 15.36 22.50 12.18
N TRP A 43 16.60 22.97 12.08
CA TRP A 43 17.20 23.42 10.82
C TRP A 43 17.76 22.26 9.96
N GLU A 44 17.90 21.06 10.53
CA GLU A 44 18.35 19.85 9.82
C GLU A 44 17.19 19.13 9.13
N LEU A 45 15.94 19.48 9.45
CA LEU A 45 14.75 18.83 8.92
C LEU A 45 14.49 19.24 7.47
N ALA A 46 14.54 18.26 6.58
CA ALA A 46 14.17 18.43 5.17
C ALA A 46 12.64 18.35 4.99
N GLY A 47 11.92 19.44 5.31
CA GLY A 47 10.45 19.49 5.27
C GLY A 47 9.82 19.02 3.95
N ASP A 48 10.37 19.45 2.80
CA ASP A 48 9.87 19.06 1.47
C ASP A 48 9.98 17.55 1.23
N HIS A 49 11.06 16.93 1.73
CA HIS A 49 11.27 15.49 1.63
C HIS A 49 10.25 14.72 2.48
N VAL A 50 10.00 15.18 3.71
CA VAL A 50 8.99 14.62 4.61
C VAL A 50 7.59 14.70 3.99
N VAL A 51 7.23 15.85 3.42
CA VAL A 51 5.94 16.03 2.74
C VAL A 51 5.80 15.07 1.56
N THR A 52 6.85 14.95 0.74
CA THR A 52 6.85 14.03 -0.42
C THR A 52 6.63 12.58 0.02
N LEU A 53 7.34 12.13 1.07
CA LEU A 53 7.17 10.79 1.62
C LEU A 53 5.76 10.59 2.20
N ALA A 54 5.21 11.59 2.89
CA ALA A 54 3.89 11.53 3.50
C ALA A 54 2.76 11.43 2.45
N ILE A 55 2.86 12.20 1.36
CA ILE A 55 1.92 12.13 0.23
C ILE A 55 1.98 10.73 -0.39
N THR A 56 3.19 10.25 -0.69
CA THR A 56 3.39 8.93 -1.29
C THR A 56 2.83 7.82 -0.40
N LEU A 57 3.07 7.90 0.91
CA LEU A 57 2.52 6.96 1.89
C LEU A 57 0.98 6.97 1.87
N ASN A 58 0.37 8.15 1.83
CA ASN A 58 -1.08 8.29 1.81
C ASN A 58 -1.70 7.66 0.54
N GLU A 59 -1.08 7.86 -0.62
CA GLU A 59 -1.50 7.25 -1.88
C GLU A 59 -1.45 5.71 -1.81
N ARG A 60 -0.35 5.14 -1.28
CA ARG A 60 -0.22 3.69 -1.13
C ARG A 60 -1.19 3.10 -0.12
N LEU A 61 -1.49 3.82 0.96
CA LEU A 61 -2.54 3.42 1.91
C LEU A 61 -3.93 3.42 1.28
N ALA A 62 -4.23 4.37 0.39
CA ALA A 62 -5.47 4.41 -0.37
C ALA A 62 -5.54 3.22 -1.35
N GLU A 63 -4.46 2.94 -2.06
CA GLU A 63 -4.34 1.78 -2.95
C GLU A 63 -4.55 0.46 -2.19
N LEU A 64 -3.88 0.29 -1.04
CA LEU A 64 -4.01 -0.89 -0.19
C LEU A 64 -5.47 -1.16 0.20
N LYS A 65 -6.18 -0.12 0.66
CA LYS A 65 -7.61 -0.20 1.00
C LYS A 65 -8.46 -0.59 -0.20
N GLY A 66 -8.16 -0.05 -1.38
CA GLY A 66 -8.84 -0.39 -2.62
C GLY A 66 -8.64 -1.85 -3.01
N LEU A 67 -7.41 -2.34 -2.95
CA LEU A 67 -7.05 -3.73 -3.27
C LEU A 67 -7.71 -4.71 -2.31
N ALA A 68 -7.67 -4.44 -1.00
CA ALA A 68 -8.31 -5.29 0.00
C ALA A 68 -9.81 -5.46 -0.27
N ARG A 69 -10.51 -4.36 -0.58
CA ARG A 69 -11.93 -4.41 -0.96
C ARG A 69 -12.19 -5.25 -2.21
N LYS A 70 -11.33 -5.14 -3.23
CA LYS A 70 -11.47 -5.94 -4.46
C LYS A 70 -11.27 -7.43 -4.20
N VAL A 71 -10.28 -7.79 -3.38
CA VAL A 71 -10.06 -9.17 -2.94
C VAL A 71 -11.27 -9.71 -2.19
N ASP A 72 -11.84 -8.92 -1.28
CA ASP A 72 -13.03 -9.32 -0.52
C ASP A 72 -14.25 -9.56 -1.42
N ILE A 73 -14.49 -8.69 -2.40
CA ILE A 73 -15.58 -8.83 -3.38
C ILE A 73 -15.40 -10.12 -4.18
N LEU A 74 -14.21 -10.34 -4.77
CA LEU A 74 -13.95 -11.53 -5.57
C LEU A 74 -14.01 -12.82 -4.73
N THR A 75 -13.60 -12.75 -3.47
CA THR A 75 -13.72 -13.90 -2.54
C THR A 75 -15.18 -14.27 -2.31
N ARG A 76 -16.04 -13.27 -2.03
CA ARG A 76 -17.49 -13.48 -1.88
C ARG A 76 -18.14 -14.02 -3.15
N ASP A 77 -17.77 -13.49 -4.30
CA ASP A 77 -18.28 -13.93 -5.62
C ASP A 77 -17.89 -15.38 -5.99
N LEU A 78 -16.80 -15.90 -5.42
CA LEU A 78 -16.29 -17.25 -5.71
C LEU A 78 -16.77 -18.32 -4.72
N GLU A 79 -17.16 -17.89 -3.51
CA GLU A 79 -17.61 -18.72 -2.41
C GLU A 79 -19.14 -18.75 -2.25
N GLY A 80 -19.85 -17.74 -2.80
CA GLY A 80 -21.31 -17.71 -2.95
C GLY A 80 -21.79 -18.55 -4.12
#